data_AF-A0A2U1W9P1-F1
#
_entry.id   AF-A0A2U1W9P1-F1
#
_cell.length_a   1.000
_cell.length_b   1.000
_cell.length_c   1.000
_cell.angle_alpha   90.00
_cell.angle_beta   90.00
_cell.angle_gamma   90.00
#
_symmetry.space_group_name_H-M   'P 1'
#
loop_
_entity.id
_entity.type
_entity.pdbx_description
1 polymer ?
#
loop_
_entity_poly.entity_id
_entity_poly.type
_entity_poly.pdbx_seq_one_letter_code
_entity_poly.pdbx_strand_id
1 'polypeptide(L)' 'MSAGKPRGPKCALGRLHTTRLGAREAARAGYHDTGVIVVFPDMLQDDFERQFIENIAARAYGKRQSSDGGKQ' A
#
# COMPACT_ATOMS: atom_id res chain seq x y z
N MET A 1 3.21 43.72 -20.10
CA MET A 1 2.25 42.89 -19.34
C MET A 1 2.74 41.44 -19.42
N SER A 2 3.48 40.95 -18.43
CA SER A 2 4.02 39.59 -18.46
C SER A 2 3.02 38.62 -17.84
N ALA A 3 2.48 37.73 -18.67
CA ALA A 3 1.63 36.62 -18.24
C ALA A 3 2.44 35.70 -17.31
N GLY A 4 2.02 35.60 -16.04
CA GLY A 4 2.64 34.72 -15.06
C GLY A 4 2.50 33.26 -15.49
N LYS A 5 3.64 32.56 -15.58
CA LYS A 5 3.70 31.12 -15.87
C LYS A 5 2.84 30.35 -14.85
N PRO A 6 2.00 29.38 -15.27
CA PRO A 6 1.22 28.58 -14.33
C PRO A 6 2.17 27.87 -13.36
N ARG A 7 1.90 27.98 -12.06
CA ARG A 7 2.68 27.30 -11.02
C ARG A 7 2.55 25.79 -11.25
N GLY A 8 3.69 25.09 -11.35
CA GLY A 8 3.71 23.64 -11.41
C GLY A 8 3.00 23.03 -10.19
N PRO A 9 2.41 21.83 -10.31
CA PRO A 9 1.66 21.20 -9.24
C PRO A 9 2.54 21.07 -7.99
N LYS A 10 2.23 21.83 -6.94
CA LYS A 10 2.81 21.65 -5.61
C LYS A 10 2.10 20.47 -4.96
N CYS A 11 2.66 19.28 -5.07
CA CYS A 11 2.27 18.19 -4.18
C CYS A 11 2.71 18.57 -2.76
N ALA A 12 1.74 18.88 -1.90
CA ALA A 12 1.98 18.93 -0.47
C ALA A 12 2.50 17.54 -0.06
N LEU A 13 3.78 17.46 0.32
CA LEU A 13 4.41 16.28 0.90
C LEU A 13 3.47 15.68 1.95
N GLY A 14 2.92 14.50 1.68
CA GLY A 14 2.22 13.72 2.71
C GLY A 14 1.07 12.83 2.26
N ARG A 15 0.47 13.02 1.07
CA ARG A 15 -0.54 12.08 0.58
C ARG A 15 -0.40 11.89 -0.93
N LEU A 16 0.39 10.89 -1.32
CA LEU A 16 0.14 10.19 -2.58
C LEU A 16 -1.24 9.55 -2.44
N HIS A 17 -2.29 10.28 -2.80
CA HIS A 17 -3.57 9.64 -3.09
C HIS A 17 -3.30 8.75 -4.29
N THR A 18 -3.12 7.45 -4.05
CA THR A 18 -3.15 6.50 -5.15
C THR A 18 -4.57 6.60 -5.70
N THR A 19 -4.72 7.21 -6.87
CA THR A 19 -5.90 7.02 -7.71
C THR A 19 -5.93 5.55 -8.13
N ARG A 20 -6.27 4.66 -7.19
CA ARG A 20 -6.45 3.23 -7.41
C ARG A 20 -7.95 2.96 -7.52
N LEU A 21 -8.60 3.58 -8.50
CA LEU A 21 -9.70 2.91 -9.16
C LEU A 21 -9.04 1.76 -9.92
N GLY A 22 -9.09 0.54 -9.37
CA GLY A 22 -8.45 -0.63 -9.99
C GLY A 22 -7.50 -1.47 -9.14
N ALA A 23 -7.32 -1.22 -7.82
CA ALA A 23 -6.29 -1.95 -7.04
C ALA A 23 -6.51 -3.48 -7.06
N ARG A 24 -7.78 -3.89 -6.97
CA ARG A 24 -8.17 -5.30 -6.91
C ARG A 24 -8.09 -5.94 -8.28
N GLU A 25 -8.50 -5.20 -9.29
CA GLU A 25 -8.42 -5.56 -10.70
C GLU A 25 -6.96 -5.76 -11.11
N ALA A 26 -6.07 -4.85 -10.70
CA ALA A 26 -4.63 -4.97 -10.93
C ALA A 26 -3.99 -6.14 -10.15
N ALA A 27 -4.41 -6.37 -8.89
CA ALA A 27 -3.97 -7.54 -8.13
C ALA A 27 -4.39 -8.85 -8.81
N ARG A 28 -5.64 -8.91 -9.31
CA ARG A 28 -6.18 -10.06 -10.03
C ARG A 28 -5.43 -10.29 -11.35
N ALA A 29 -5.21 -9.24 -12.14
CA ALA A 29 -4.43 -9.32 -13.37
C ALA A 29 -2.99 -9.78 -13.07
N GLY A 30 -2.33 -9.19 -12.07
CA GLY A 30 -0.98 -9.56 -11.66
C GLY A 30 -0.82 -11.03 -11.28
N TYR A 31 -1.83 -11.62 -10.64
CA TYR A 31 -1.83 -13.05 -10.34
C TYR A 31 -1.85 -13.91 -11.61
N HIS A 32 -2.73 -13.59 -12.57
CA HIS A 32 -2.86 -14.35 -13.82
C HIS A 32 -1.66 -14.15 -14.76
N ASP A 33 -1.08 -12.96 -14.79
CA ASP A 33 -0.02 -12.62 -15.74
C ASP A 33 1.38 -13.00 -15.24
N THR A 34 1.63 -12.82 -13.93
CA THR A 34 2.99 -12.93 -13.35
C THR A 34 3.08 -13.86 -12.14
N GLY A 35 1.94 -14.39 -11.66
CA GLY A 35 1.88 -15.19 -10.44
C GLY A 35 2.05 -14.39 -9.15
N VAL A 36 2.05 -13.05 -9.22
CA VAL A 36 2.19 -12.19 -8.04
C VAL A 36 0.88 -12.19 -7.24
N ILE A 37 0.97 -12.55 -5.96
CA ILE A 37 -0.16 -12.55 -5.04
C ILE A 37 -0.14 -11.27 -4.21
N VAL A 38 -1.24 -10.52 -4.24
CA VAL A 38 -1.45 -9.35 -3.38
C VAL A 38 -2.63 -9.66 -2.46
N VAL A 39 -2.37 -9.67 -1.16
CA VAL A 39 -3.41 -9.95 -0.15
C VAL A 39 -3.84 -8.65 0.52
N PHE A 40 -5.14 -8.37 0.48
CA PHE A 40 -5.74 -7.25 1.21
C PHE A 40 -6.19 -7.71 2.61
N PRO A 41 -6.16 -6.84 3.64
CA PRO A 41 -6.49 -7.24 5.01
C PRO A 41 -7.89 -7.81 5.21
N ASP A 42 -8.83 -7.47 4.34
CA ASP A 42 -10.23 -7.92 4.38
C ASP A 42 -10.47 -9.26 3.66
N MET A 43 -9.45 -9.81 2.99
CA MET A 43 -9.50 -11.15 2.40
C MET A 43 -9.19 -12.26 3.41
N LEU A 44 -8.63 -11.89 4.57
CA LEU A 44 -8.23 -12.81 5.62
C LEU A 44 -9.44 -13.13 6.48
N GLN A 45 -9.78 -14.42 6.58
CA GLN A 45 -10.99 -14.87 7.27
C GLN A 45 -10.76 -15.12 8.75
N ASP A 46 -9.54 -15.51 9.12
CA ASP A 46 -9.20 -15.86 10.49
C ASP A 46 -7.82 -15.32 10.93
N ASP A 47 -7.58 -15.41 12.23
CA ASP A 47 -6.35 -14.92 12.87
C ASP A 47 -5.13 -15.77 12.53
N PHE A 48 -5.32 -17.03 12.16
CA PHE A 48 -4.22 -17.90 11.74
C PHE A 48 -3.66 -17.46 10.37
N GLU A 49 -4.53 -17.20 9.39
CA GLU A 49 -4.14 -16.68 8.08
C GLU A 49 -3.40 -15.35 8.22
N ARG A 50 -3.91 -14.46 9.09
CA ARG A 50 -3.27 -13.18 9.38
C ARG A 50 -1.87 -13.36 9.95
N GLN A 51 -1.73 -14.17 11.00
CA GLN A 51 -0.44 -14.43 11.62
C GLN A 51 0.55 -15.10 10.64
N PHE A 52 0.05 -16.00 9.79
CA PHE A 52 0.87 -16.68 8.79
C PHE A 52 1.45 -15.70 7.77
N ILE A 53 0.63 -14.80 7.20
CA ILE A 53 1.10 -13.77 6.28
C ILE A 53 2.05 -12.79 6.96
N GLU A 54 1.76 -12.39 8.21
CA GLU A 54 2.64 -11.51 8.97
C GLU A 54 4.01 -12.15 9.21
N ASN A 55 4.07 -13.46 9.47
CA ASN A 55 5.33 -14.20 9.61
C ASN A 55 6.12 -14.25 8.30
N ILE A 56 5.44 -14.47 7.16
CA ILE A 56 6.08 -14.40 5.83
C ILE A 56 6.64 -13.00 5.58
N ALA A 57 5.83 -11.97 5.82
CA ALA A 57 6.22 -10.58 5.64
C ALA A 57 7.39 -10.20 6.55
N ALA A 58 7.37 -10.61 7.82
CA ALA A 58 8.45 -10.37 8.76
C ALA A 58 9.77 -11.01 8.33
N ARG A 59 9.72 -12.21 7.74
CA ARG A 59 10.90 -12.89 7.18
C ARG A 59 11.42 -12.19 5.92
N ALA A 60 10.53 -11.72 5.05
CA ALA A 60 10.89 -11.14 3.76
C ALA A 60 11.36 -9.67 3.87
N TYR A 61 10.73 -8.89 4.75
CA TYR A 61 10.88 -7.43 4.83
C TYR A 61 11.30 -6.92 6.22
N GLY A 62 11.47 -7.81 7.19
CA GLY A 62 11.72 -7.46 8.58
C GLY A 62 10.42 -7.22 9.37
N LYS A 63 10.52 -7.20 10.71
CA LYS A 63 9.36 -6.93 11.56
C LYS A 63 8.83 -5.53 11.27
N ARG A 64 7.53 -5.43 11.04
CA ARG A 64 6.84 -4.15 10.94
C ARG A 64 7.09 -3.41 12.24
N GLN A 65 7.69 -2.22 12.18
CA GLN A 65 7.77 -1.36 13.36
C GLN A 65 6.33 -1.04 13.76
N SER A 66 5.88 -1.57 14.91
CA SER A 66 4.65 -1.09 15.52
C SER A 66 4.80 0.42 15.68
N SER A 67 3.97 1.18 14.99
CA SER A 67 3.77 2.60 15.27
C SER A 67 3.07 2.74 16.62
N ASP A 68 3.75 2.36 17.69
CA ASP A 68 3.32 2.60 19.07
C ASP A 68 4.47 3.30 19.80
N GLY A 69 4.61 4.58 19.48
CA GLY A 69 5.68 5.44 19.98
C GLY A 69 5.34 6.92 19.79
N GLY A 70 4.11 7.32 20.08
CA GLY A 70 3.68 8.69 19.87
C GLY A 70 2.39 9.07 20.58
N LYS A 71 2.36 8.92 21.91
CA LYS A 71 1.79 9.88 22.89
C LYS A 71 1.98 9.32 24.31
N GLN A 72 3.05 9.77 24.97
CA GLN A 72 3.03 10.03 26.42
C GLN A 72 2.28 11.34 26.65
#